data_AF-A0A3C0TPR3-F1
#
_entry.id   AF-A0A3C0TPR3-F1
#
_cell.length_a   1.000
_cell.length_b   1.000
_cell.length_c   1.000
_cell.angle_alpha   90.00
_cell.angle_beta   90.00
_cell.angle_gamma   90.00
#
_symmetry.space_group_name_H-M   'P 1'
#
loop_
_entity.id
_entity.type
_entity.pdbx_description
1 polymer ?
#
loop_
_entity_poly.entity_id
_entity_poly.type
_entity_poly.pdbx_seq_one_letter_code
_entity_poly.pdbx_strand_id
1 'polypeptide(L)'
;MSHLTTIRLVLFSLFISLAIVTSCGDPNSQSVLDPNTGKHVGNWTVEHGSKHASHDGLCNSCHGTRLQGGISDIGCFTNAACHSTVTSCGTCHGNPPTGRYFPNTDGAHGVHWGLQNTNFDCDTCHSGAGDGTASHMNYTVEADFSNTTYNAQGGSVAYSAATTTCSGISCHGGQITPNWEKGKINVNGQCSACHQSGTTQYNSYNSGKHNKHVTGEGIGCTECHDTAKLATYHFNDLHTTGMSESHLTIIDAANYTGASGNCTINCHGESHSSESW
;
A
#
# COMPACT_ATOMS: atom_id res chain seq x y z
N MET A 1 -5.73 48.45 72.43
CA MET A 1 -5.87 48.43 70.95
C MET A 1 -4.67 47.79 70.22
N SER A 2 -3.64 47.27 70.89
CA SER A 2 -2.43 46.73 70.22
C SER A 2 -2.42 45.22 69.96
N HIS A 3 -3.20 44.41 70.68
CA HIS A 3 -3.17 42.94 70.52
C HIS A 3 -4.02 42.42 69.35
N LEU A 4 -5.13 43.09 68.99
CA LEU A 4 -5.97 42.66 67.86
C LEU A 4 -5.29 42.91 66.50
N THR A 5 -4.42 43.91 66.40
CA THR A 5 -3.73 44.27 65.15
C THR A 5 -2.65 43.25 64.79
N THR A 6 -1.91 42.74 65.78
CA THR A 6 -0.87 41.73 65.59
C THR A 6 -1.46 40.38 65.19
N ILE A 7 -2.59 39.97 65.78
CA ILE A 7 -3.28 38.71 65.43
C ILE A 7 -3.81 38.76 64.00
N ARG A 8 -4.33 39.91 63.54
CA ARG A 8 -4.82 40.09 62.16
C ARG A 8 -3.68 40.01 61.14
N LEU A 9 -2.51 40.59 61.43
CA LEU A 9 -1.35 40.53 60.55
C LEU A 9 -0.75 39.12 60.43
N VAL A 10 -0.70 38.37 61.54
CA VAL A 10 -0.21 36.98 61.54
C VAL A 10 -1.17 36.07 60.78
N LEU A 11 -2.49 36.20 60.99
CA LEU A 11 -3.49 35.41 60.26
C LEU A 11 -3.51 35.75 58.76
N PHE A 12 -3.39 37.03 58.38
CA PHE A 12 -3.34 37.44 56.98
C PHE A 12 -2.08 36.92 56.27
N SER A 13 -0.94 36.92 56.97
CA SER A 13 0.31 36.34 56.46
C SER A 13 0.22 34.82 56.34
N LEU A 14 -0.45 34.14 57.28
CA LEU A 14 -0.69 32.69 57.22
C LEU A 14 -1.62 32.30 56.06
N PHE A 15 -2.65 33.10 55.79
CA PHE A 15 -3.55 32.91 54.64
C PHE A 15 -2.85 33.12 53.29
N ILE A 16 -1.98 34.13 53.18
CA ILE A 16 -1.17 34.34 51.96
C ILE A 16 -0.18 33.19 51.78
N SER A 17 0.45 32.73 52.86
CA SER A 17 1.39 31.60 52.81
C SER A 17 0.69 30.30 52.39
N LEU A 18 -0.52 30.06 52.90
CA LEU A 18 -1.30 28.85 52.58
C LEU A 18 -1.84 28.88 51.14
N ALA A 19 -2.17 30.06 50.60
CA ALA A 19 -2.60 30.23 49.21
C ALA A 19 -1.46 30.03 48.20
N ILE A 20 -0.20 30.30 48.59
CA ILE A 20 0.97 30.10 47.72
C ILE A 20 1.32 28.60 47.58
N VAL A 21 1.04 27.77 48.60
CA VAL A 21 1.32 26.32 48.54
C VAL A 21 0.24 25.50 47.85
N THR A 22 -0.97 26.05 47.64
CA THR A 22 -2.07 25.38 46.93
C THR A 22 -2.19 25.80 45.46
N SER A 23 -1.23 26.57 44.94
CA SER A 23 -1.19 27.05 43.55
C SER A 23 -0.41 26.12 42.60
N CYS A 24 0.05 24.96 43.06
CA CYS A 24 0.50 23.91 42.16
C CYS A 24 -0.76 23.33 41.48
N GLY A 25 -1.13 23.89 40.33
CA GLY A 25 -2.24 23.37 39.53
C GLY A 25 -2.04 21.88 39.29
N ASP A 26 -3.07 21.08 39.54
CA ASP A 26 -3.04 19.64 39.27
C ASP A 26 -2.58 19.41 37.82
N PRO A 27 -1.78 18.35 37.55
CA PRO A 27 -1.44 17.98 36.20
C PRO A 27 -2.73 17.86 35.39
N ASN A 28 -2.83 18.60 34.29
CA ASN A 28 -3.98 18.49 33.41
C ASN A 28 -4.12 17.00 33.02
N SER A 29 -5.25 16.37 33.37
CA SER A 29 -5.50 14.96 33.03
C SER A 29 -5.66 14.73 31.52
N GLN A 30 -5.74 15.81 30.74
CA GLN A 30 -5.68 15.83 29.28
C GLN A 30 -4.25 16.06 28.75
N SER A 31 -3.25 16.25 29.61
CA SER A 31 -1.85 16.39 29.23
C SER A 31 -1.32 15.09 28.64
N VAL A 32 -0.86 15.16 27.40
CA VAL A 32 -0.11 14.07 26.73
C VAL A 32 1.37 14.00 27.16
N LEU A 33 1.77 14.87 28.11
CA LEU A 33 3.11 14.95 28.64
C LEU A 33 3.20 14.21 29.97
N ASP A 34 4.26 13.41 30.14
CA ASP A 34 4.66 12.83 31.41
C ASP A 34 5.03 13.97 32.38
N PRO A 35 4.33 14.10 33.51
CA PRO A 35 4.53 15.19 34.46
C PRO A 35 5.91 15.18 35.13
N ASN A 36 6.62 14.04 35.11
CA ASN A 36 7.94 13.93 35.74
C ASN A 36 9.07 14.33 34.78
N THR A 37 8.86 14.16 33.47
CA THR A 37 9.91 14.38 32.47
C THR A 37 9.63 15.58 31.57
N GLY A 38 8.39 16.09 31.55
CA GLY A 38 7.95 17.14 30.63
C GLY A 38 7.96 16.71 29.16
N LYS A 39 8.12 15.41 28.90
CA LYS A 39 8.18 14.83 27.55
C LYS A 39 6.87 14.12 27.26
N HIS A 40 6.58 13.90 25.98
CA HIS A 40 5.49 13.01 25.61
C HIS A 40 5.70 11.61 26.21
N VAL A 41 4.60 10.98 26.60
CA VAL A 41 4.60 9.58 27.04
C VAL A 41 5.21 8.66 25.96
N GLY A 42 5.66 7.47 26.35
CA GLY A 42 6.24 6.49 25.42
C GLY A 42 5.30 6.19 24.24
N ASN A 43 5.87 5.90 23.06
CA ASN A 43 5.19 5.72 21.78
C ASN A 43 4.57 6.98 21.15
N TRP A 44 4.96 8.19 21.57
CA TRP A 44 4.44 9.45 21.00
C TRP A 44 4.49 9.50 19.47
N THR A 45 5.50 8.91 18.82
CA THR A 45 5.65 8.88 17.35
C THR A 45 4.53 8.12 16.63
N VAL A 46 3.87 7.17 17.32
CA VAL A 46 2.75 6.39 16.77
C VAL A 46 1.46 7.21 16.78
N GLU A 47 1.26 8.03 17.80
CA GLU A 47 0.05 8.85 17.97
C GLU A 47 0.23 10.29 17.48
N HIS A 48 1.44 10.68 17.10
CA HIS A 48 1.84 12.07 16.88
C HIS A 48 0.92 12.82 15.91
N GLY A 49 0.77 12.37 14.67
CA GLY A 49 0.01 13.16 13.72
C GLY A 49 -1.49 13.00 13.81
N SER A 50 -2.02 11.91 14.39
CA SER A 50 -3.45 11.87 14.71
C SER A 50 -3.79 12.87 15.82
N LYS A 51 -2.90 13.06 16.80
CA LYS A 51 -3.02 14.11 17.82
C LYS A 51 -2.84 15.52 17.26
N HIS A 52 -1.90 15.74 16.34
CA HIS A 52 -1.77 17.01 15.64
C HIS A 52 -3.03 17.33 14.80
N ALA A 53 -3.50 16.40 13.98
CA ALA A 53 -4.68 16.59 13.14
C ALA A 53 -5.95 16.89 13.95
N SER A 54 -6.07 16.31 15.15
CA SER A 54 -7.19 16.57 16.05
C SER A 54 -7.01 17.81 16.94
N HIS A 55 -5.80 18.36 17.05
CA HIS A 55 -5.45 19.42 18.00
C HIS A 55 -4.34 20.38 17.49
N ASP A 56 -4.48 20.86 16.24
CA ASP A 56 -3.51 21.69 15.48
C ASP A 56 -2.97 22.93 16.25
N GLY A 57 -3.74 23.43 17.23
CA GLY A 57 -3.34 24.57 18.07
C GLY A 57 -2.57 24.22 19.34
N LEU A 58 -2.73 23.01 19.90
CA LEU A 58 -2.16 22.68 21.21
C LEU A 58 -0.62 22.55 21.16
N CYS A 59 -0.10 22.07 20.05
CA CYS A 59 1.33 21.88 19.82
C CYS A 59 2.09 23.21 19.78
N ASN A 60 1.45 24.30 19.33
CA ASN A 60 2.08 25.61 19.16
C ASN A 60 2.60 26.21 20.47
N SER A 61 1.98 25.84 21.60
CA SER A 61 2.38 26.31 22.93
C SER A 61 3.81 25.90 23.29
N CYS A 62 4.22 24.69 22.90
CA CYS A 62 5.55 24.14 23.17
C CYS A 62 6.48 24.24 21.94
N HIS A 63 5.95 24.01 20.75
CA HIS A 63 6.74 23.88 19.50
C HIS A 63 6.76 25.16 18.66
N GLY A 64 6.08 26.21 19.12
CA GLY A 64 5.98 27.51 18.46
C GLY A 64 4.91 27.52 17.36
N THR A 65 4.45 28.71 16.97
CA THR A 65 3.35 28.92 16.01
C THR A 65 3.63 28.41 14.59
N ARG A 66 4.88 28.05 14.31
CA ARG A 66 5.31 27.44 13.05
C ARG A 66 5.86 26.02 13.24
N LEU A 67 5.74 25.48 14.46
CA LEU A 67 6.24 24.15 14.82
C LEU A 67 7.73 23.95 14.47
N GLN A 68 8.54 25.01 14.65
CA GLN A 68 9.96 25.03 14.28
C GLN A 68 10.91 24.84 15.47
N GLY A 69 10.39 24.68 16.68
CA GLY A 69 11.23 24.47 17.87
C GLY A 69 10.64 25.09 19.11
N GLY A 70 10.02 26.27 18.99
CA GLY A 70 9.34 26.93 20.12
C GLY A 70 10.19 26.97 21.38
N ILE A 71 9.58 26.66 22.52
CA ILE A 71 10.26 26.52 23.83
C ILE A 71 10.83 25.11 24.04
N SER A 72 10.43 24.12 23.23
CA SER A 72 10.89 22.74 23.35
C SER A 72 12.22 22.49 22.65
N ASP A 73 12.68 23.41 21.80
CA ASP A 73 13.78 23.27 20.83
C ASP A 73 13.62 22.06 19.87
N ILE A 74 12.42 21.46 19.83
CA ILE A 74 12.05 20.37 18.94
C ILE A 74 11.05 20.91 17.93
N GLY A 75 11.51 21.22 16.72
CA GLY A 75 10.64 21.51 15.59
C GLY A 75 10.19 20.23 14.92
N CYS A 76 9.06 20.28 14.21
CA CYS A 76 8.67 19.19 13.30
C CYS A 76 9.84 18.80 12.39
N PHE A 77 10.63 19.79 11.99
CA PHE A 77 11.70 19.75 10.98
C PHE A 77 13.11 19.53 11.53
N THR A 78 13.34 19.60 12.84
CA THR A 78 14.70 19.72 13.38
C THR A 78 15.42 18.40 13.61
N ASN A 79 14.71 17.26 13.65
CA ASN A 79 15.31 15.93 13.83
C ASN A 79 14.46 14.74 13.33
N ALA A 80 13.29 14.99 12.74
CA ALA A 80 12.46 13.92 12.17
C ALA A 80 12.64 13.91 10.66
N ALA A 81 13.16 12.80 10.14
CA ALA A 81 13.45 12.54 8.73
C ALA A 81 12.27 12.82 7.77
N CYS A 82 11.05 12.97 8.31
CA CYS A 82 9.80 13.16 7.56
C CYS A 82 9.27 14.55 7.44
N HIS A 83 9.87 15.52 8.13
CA HIS A 83 9.48 16.91 7.92
C HIS A 83 10.64 17.76 7.39
N SER A 84 11.92 17.38 7.54
CA SER A 84 13.01 18.07 6.81
C SER A 84 12.77 18.07 5.29
N THR A 85 13.43 18.94 4.52
CA THR A 85 13.39 18.91 3.05
C THR A 85 13.60 17.48 2.55
N VAL A 86 12.51 16.81 2.17
CA VAL A 86 12.52 15.40 1.78
C VAL A 86 13.09 15.33 0.37
N THR A 87 14.34 14.91 0.25
CA THR A 87 14.96 14.72 -1.08
C THR A 87 14.59 13.37 -1.70
N SER A 88 14.07 12.43 -0.89
CA SER A 88 13.58 11.12 -1.36
C SER A 88 12.70 10.41 -0.32
N CYS A 89 11.71 9.62 -0.79
CA CYS A 89 10.77 8.86 0.04
C CYS A 89 11.47 7.91 1.04
N GLY A 90 12.64 7.37 0.64
CA GLY A 90 13.48 6.46 1.41
C GLY A 90 13.99 7.01 2.75
N THR A 91 13.88 8.33 2.94
CA THR A 91 14.32 9.04 4.15
C THR A 91 13.42 8.74 5.35
N CYS A 92 12.15 8.39 5.11
CA CYS A 92 11.13 8.16 6.12
C CYS A 92 10.71 6.71 6.31
N HIS A 93 10.47 6.07 5.17
CA HIS A 93 10.03 4.70 5.06
C HIS A 93 10.83 4.05 3.95
N GLY A 94 10.82 2.72 3.88
CA GLY A 94 11.41 2.01 2.75
C GLY A 94 10.78 2.49 1.45
N ASN A 95 11.53 2.49 0.36
CA ASN A 95 11.00 2.78 -0.96
C ASN A 95 11.27 1.59 -1.90
N PRO A 96 10.30 0.66 -2.10
CA PRO A 96 8.96 0.62 -1.51
C PRO A 96 8.97 0.29 0.00
N PRO A 97 7.87 0.56 0.75
CA PRO A 97 7.81 0.29 2.19
C PRO A 97 8.06 -1.19 2.51
N THR A 98 8.86 -1.45 3.54
CA THR A 98 9.21 -2.81 3.97
C THR A 98 9.26 -2.92 5.49
N GLY A 99 8.70 -4.01 6.03
CA GLY A 99 8.67 -4.27 7.47
C GLY A 99 7.34 -3.91 8.14
N ARG A 100 7.20 -4.35 9.38
CA ARG A 100 5.92 -4.50 10.11
C ARG A 100 5.57 -3.34 11.05
N TYR A 101 6.34 -2.25 11.02
CA TYR A 101 6.15 -1.10 11.89
C TYR A 101 5.95 0.16 11.06
N PHE A 102 4.88 0.89 11.36
CA PHE A 102 4.58 2.19 10.77
C PHE A 102 5.83 3.13 10.83
N PRO A 103 6.13 3.89 9.76
CA PRO A 103 5.36 4.06 8.52
C PRO A 103 5.54 2.95 7.48
N ASN A 104 6.34 1.92 7.75
CA ASN A 104 6.45 0.79 6.85
C ASN A 104 5.30 -0.19 7.01
N THR A 105 4.84 -0.72 5.88
CA THR A 105 3.99 -1.89 5.82
C THR A 105 4.62 -2.92 4.90
N ASP A 106 4.76 -4.14 5.41
CA ASP A 106 5.28 -5.26 4.65
C ASP A 106 4.19 -5.83 3.74
N GLY A 107 4.60 -6.64 2.77
CA GLY A 107 3.69 -7.36 1.89
C GLY A 107 4.32 -7.65 0.54
N ALA A 108 3.50 -7.67 -0.50
CA ALA A 108 3.92 -8.09 -1.83
C ALA A 108 4.62 -6.99 -2.66
N HIS A 109 5.10 -5.90 -2.06
CA HIS A 109 5.80 -4.84 -2.79
C HIS A 109 6.97 -5.38 -3.62
N GLY A 110 7.82 -6.22 -3.03
CA GLY A 110 9.00 -6.75 -3.71
C GLY A 110 8.68 -7.58 -4.97
N VAL A 111 7.58 -8.32 -4.97
CA VAL A 111 7.18 -9.10 -6.15
C VAL A 111 6.57 -8.21 -7.23
N HIS A 112 5.74 -7.23 -6.88
CA HIS A 112 5.16 -6.29 -7.86
C HIS A 112 6.22 -5.37 -8.44
N TRP A 113 7.16 -4.91 -7.62
CA TRP A 113 8.32 -4.15 -8.07
C TRP A 113 9.26 -5.00 -8.94
N GLY A 114 9.35 -6.31 -8.69
CA GLY A 114 10.10 -7.24 -9.53
C GLY A 114 9.53 -7.46 -10.92
N LEU A 115 8.27 -7.08 -11.17
CA LEU A 115 7.60 -7.19 -12.47
C LEU A 115 7.90 -6.02 -13.41
N GLN A 116 8.81 -5.11 -13.05
CA GLN A 116 9.20 -3.89 -13.78
C GLN A 116 9.42 -4.09 -15.29
N ASN A 117 8.33 -4.12 -16.05
CA ASN A 117 8.24 -3.34 -17.27
C ASN A 117 7.94 -1.89 -16.86
N THR A 118 8.30 -0.95 -17.71
CA THR A 118 8.47 0.48 -17.42
C THR A 118 7.22 1.26 -16.99
N ASN A 119 6.09 0.60 -16.70
CA ASN A 119 4.77 1.23 -16.56
C ASN A 119 4.11 1.06 -15.18
N PHE A 120 4.83 0.48 -14.20
CA PHE A 120 4.34 0.33 -12.81
C PHE A 120 5.08 1.27 -11.86
N ASP A 121 4.32 2.11 -11.16
CA ASP A 121 4.83 3.04 -10.15
C ASP A 121 3.97 3.01 -8.88
N CYS A 122 4.29 3.85 -7.89
CA CYS A 122 3.53 3.93 -6.66
C CYS A 122 2.08 4.37 -6.90
N ASP A 123 1.85 5.30 -7.84
CA ASP A 123 0.54 5.87 -8.16
C ASP A 123 -0.41 4.85 -8.79
N THR A 124 0.12 3.75 -9.33
CA THR A 124 -0.67 2.62 -9.82
C THR A 124 -1.56 2.01 -8.74
N CYS A 125 -1.09 1.96 -7.48
CA CYS A 125 -1.84 1.40 -6.35
C CYS A 125 -2.19 2.44 -5.28
N HIS A 126 -1.49 3.57 -5.26
CA HIS A 126 -1.59 4.63 -4.26
C HIS A 126 -1.93 5.97 -4.91
N SER A 127 -2.89 5.96 -5.83
CA SER A 127 -3.29 7.15 -6.60
C SER A 127 -3.56 8.35 -5.69
N GLY A 128 -2.79 9.43 -5.85
CA GLY A 128 -2.95 10.65 -5.07
C GLY A 128 -2.39 10.60 -3.63
N ALA A 129 -1.64 9.57 -3.25
CA ALA A 129 -0.97 9.46 -1.94
C ALA A 129 0.54 9.76 -1.97
N GLY A 130 1.03 10.34 -3.08
CA GLY A 130 2.40 10.85 -3.19
C GLY A 130 2.72 11.99 -2.20
N ASP A 131 4.01 12.32 -2.08
CA ASP A 131 4.48 13.37 -1.17
C ASP A 131 3.74 14.70 -1.36
N GLY A 132 3.47 15.40 -0.26
CA GLY A 132 2.76 16.68 -0.26
C GLY A 132 1.23 16.61 -0.42
N THR A 133 0.62 15.43 -0.55
CA THR A 133 -0.85 15.30 -0.56
C THR A 133 -1.43 15.05 0.84
N ALA A 134 -2.73 15.32 1.02
CA ALA A 134 -3.42 15.02 2.27
C ALA A 134 -3.41 13.52 2.60
N SER A 135 -3.44 12.66 1.57
CA SER A 135 -3.41 11.21 1.73
C SER A 135 -2.04 10.68 2.16
N HIS A 136 -0.95 11.41 1.93
CA HIS A 136 0.39 11.01 2.39
C HIS A 136 0.56 11.07 3.92
N MET A 137 -0.24 11.90 4.60
CA MET A 137 -0.06 12.25 6.03
C MET A 137 -1.24 11.80 6.92
N ASN A 138 -2.12 10.94 6.42
CA ASN A 138 -3.38 10.58 7.09
C ASN A 138 -3.29 9.33 8.01
N TYR A 139 -2.11 8.70 8.13
CA TYR A 139 -1.83 7.52 8.96
C TYR A 139 -2.60 6.25 8.55
N THR A 140 -3.16 6.22 7.35
CA THR A 140 -3.81 5.03 6.79
C THR A 140 -2.97 4.48 5.65
N VAL A 141 -2.85 3.16 5.58
CA VAL A 141 -2.29 2.50 4.39
C VAL A 141 -3.43 2.46 3.36
N GLU A 142 -3.42 3.43 2.46
CA GLU A 142 -4.46 3.59 1.44
C GLU A 142 -4.06 2.88 0.16
N ALA A 143 -4.73 1.79 -0.21
CA ALA A 143 -4.72 1.34 -1.58
C ALA A 143 -5.83 2.11 -2.33
N ASP A 144 -5.44 3.09 -3.14
CA ASP A 144 -6.34 3.91 -3.95
C ASP A 144 -6.20 3.52 -5.42
N PHE A 145 -7.22 2.81 -5.91
CA PHE A 145 -7.33 2.36 -7.29
C PHE A 145 -8.31 3.21 -8.11
N SER A 146 -8.41 4.51 -7.81
CA SER A 146 -9.15 5.48 -8.64
C SER A 146 -8.66 5.54 -10.09
N ASN A 147 -7.43 5.07 -10.36
CA ASN A 147 -6.94 4.86 -11.70
C ASN A 147 -7.68 3.70 -12.40
N THR A 148 -8.61 4.05 -13.28
CA THR A 148 -9.45 3.09 -14.00
C THR A 148 -8.73 2.28 -15.08
N THR A 149 -7.48 2.62 -15.40
CA THR A 149 -6.64 1.91 -16.40
C THR A 149 -6.53 0.42 -16.08
N TYR A 150 -6.50 0.07 -14.79
CA TYR A 150 -6.29 -1.30 -14.32
C TYR A 150 -7.59 -2.00 -13.90
N ASN A 151 -8.75 -1.44 -14.23
CA ASN A 151 -10.03 -2.12 -14.02
C ASN A 151 -10.08 -3.39 -14.87
N ALA A 152 -10.56 -4.47 -14.27
CA ALA A 152 -10.91 -5.67 -15.00
C ALA A 152 -12.16 -5.44 -15.85
N GLN A 153 -12.39 -6.29 -16.85
CA GLN A 153 -13.59 -6.19 -17.69
C GLN A 153 -14.87 -6.39 -16.86
N GLY A 154 -14.79 -7.22 -15.82
CA GLY A 154 -15.92 -7.53 -14.93
C GLY A 154 -16.25 -6.46 -13.89
N GLY A 155 -15.45 -5.40 -13.74
CA GLY A 155 -15.74 -4.34 -12.76
C GLY A 155 -14.52 -3.54 -12.30
N SER A 156 -14.77 -2.57 -11.43
CA SER A 156 -13.73 -1.71 -10.87
C SER A 156 -12.86 -2.43 -9.85
N VAL A 157 -11.61 -1.99 -9.74
CA VAL A 157 -10.69 -2.49 -8.70
C VAL A 157 -11.24 -2.20 -7.32
N ALA A 158 -11.11 -3.17 -6.41
CA ALA A 158 -11.40 -3.01 -5.01
C ALA A 158 -10.34 -3.68 -4.13
N TYR A 159 -10.05 -3.07 -2.99
CA TYR A 159 -9.24 -3.66 -1.92
C TYR A 159 -10.10 -3.91 -0.69
N SER A 160 -9.99 -5.12 -0.14
CA SER A 160 -10.64 -5.49 1.12
C SER A 160 -9.59 -5.53 2.23
N ALA A 161 -9.66 -4.57 3.17
CA ALA A 161 -8.79 -4.57 4.34
C ALA A 161 -9.04 -5.77 5.27
N ALA A 162 -10.25 -6.33 5.28
CA ALA A 162 -10.61 -7.46 6.14
C ALA A 162 -9.90 -8.76 5.73
N THR A 163 -9.72 -8.96 4.43
CA THR A 163 -9.05 -10.14 3.85
C THR A 163 -7.65 -9.82 3.34
N THR A 164 -7.30 -8.54 3.26
CA THR A 164 -6.10 -7.98 2.61
C THR A 164 -5.95 -8.53 1.19
N THR A 165 -7.00 -8.44 0.39
CA THR A 165 -7.05 -8.96 -0.99
C THR A 165 -7.54 -7.89 -1.95
N CYS A 166 -7.10 -7.97 -3.19
CA CYS A 166 -7.63 -7.16 -4.29
C CYS A 166 -8.66 -7.98 -5.10
N SER A 167 -9.57 -7.30 -5.78
CA SER A 167 -10.48 -7.88 -6.76
C SER A 167 -10.75 -6.86 -7.87
N GLY A 168 -11.29 -7.31 -9.01
CA GLY A 168 -11.64 -6.40 -10.10
C GLY A 168 -10.45 -5.71 -10.77
N ILE A 169 -9.23 -6.22 -10.60
CA ILE A 169 -8.01 -5.70 -11.22
C ILE A 169 -7.58 -6.54 -12.42
N SER A 170 -7.30 -5.89 -13.54
CA SER A 170 -6.97 -6.53 -14.83
C SER A 170 -5.71 -7.40 -14.73
N CYS A 171 -4.71 -6.97 -13.96
CA CYS A 171 -3.45 -7.70 -13.75
C CYS A 171 -3.65 -9.10 -13.15
N HIS A 172 -4.70 -9.30 -12.36
CA HIS A 172 -5.08 -10.60 -11.80
C HIS A 172 -6.34 -11.17 -12.47
N GLY A 173 -6.65 -10.72 -13.68
CA GLY A 173 -7.81 -11.16 -14.47
C GLY A 173 -9.15 -10.96 -13.77
N GLY A 174 -9.27 -9.92 -12.94
CA GLY A 174 -10.47 -9.63 -12.16
C GLY A 174 -10.77 -10.64 -11.04
N GLN A 175 -9.93 -11.66 -10.85
CA GLN A 175 -10.07 -12.64 -9.77
C GLN A 175 -9.75 -12.00 -8.41
N ILE A 176 -10.24 -12.63 -7.34
CA ILE A 176 -9.81 -12.29 -5.99
C ILE A 176 -8.37 -12.77 -5.81
N THR A 177 -7.47 -11.85 -5.48
CA THR A 177 -6.06 -12.17 -5.28
C THR A 177 -5.86 -13.01 -4.02
N PRO A 178 -4.73 -13.72 -3.90
CA PRO A 178 -4.25 -14.13 -2.59
C PRO A 178 -4.08 -12.92 -1.66
N ASN A 179 -3.99 -13.23 -0.38
CA ASN A 179 -3.68 -12.27 0.67
C ASN A 179 -2.38 -11.50 0.35
N TRP A 180 -2.40 -10.17 0.41
CA TRP A 180 -1.28 -9.29 0.06
C TRP A 180 -0.03 -9.52 0.92
N GLU A 181 -0.21 -9.86 2.19
CA GLU A 181 0.89 -10.01 3.14
C GLU A 181 1.50 -11.42 3.13
N LYS A 182 0.67 -12.44 2.89
CA LYS A 182 1.04 -13.85 3.14
C LYS A 182 0.80 -14.77 1.94
N GLY A 183 -0.02 -14.33 1.00
CA GLY A 183 -0.39 -15.08 -0.18
C GLY A 183 0.72 -15.06 -1.24
N LYS A 184 0.66 -16.02 -2.15
CA LYS A 184 1.56 -16.11 -3.29
C LYS A 184 0.87 -16.82 -4.45
N ILE A 185 1.23 -16.41 -5.65
CA ILE A 185 0.91 -17.12 -6.89
C ILE A 185 2.22 -17.68 -7.43
N ASN A 186 2.27 -18.98 -7.69
CA ASN A 186 3.30 -19.56 -8.54
C ASN A 186 2.90 -19.34 -10.00
N VAL A 187 3.35 -18.23 -10.58
CA VAL A 187 3.04 -17.81 -11.96
C VAL A 187 3.30 -18.94 -12.97
N ASN A 188 4.33 -19.77 -12.75
CA ASN A 188 4.71 -20.83 -13.68
C ASN A 188 3.81 -22.06 -13.66
N GLY A 189 2.84 -22.15 -12.74
CA GLY A 189 1.96 -23.32 -12.64
C GLY A 189 0.52 -23.04 -12.24
N GLN A 190 0.20 -21.80 -11.85
CA GLN A 190 -1.12 -21.41 -11.39
C GLN A 190 -1.78 -20.44 -12.36
N CYS A 191 -1.79 -20.77 -13.66
CA CYS A 191 -2.32 -19.91 -14.72
C CYS A 191 -3.78 -19.50 -14.46
N SER A 192 -4.58 -20.41 -13.89
CA SER A 192 -5.98 -20.16 -13.54
C SER A 192 -6.19 -19.20 -12.37
N ALA A 193 -5.13 -18.80 -11.65
CA ALA A 193 -5.22 -17.74 -10.64
C ALA A 193 -5.49 -16.37 -11.28
N CYS A 194 -5.24 -16.21 -12.58
CA CYS A 194 -5.52 -15.00 -13.33
C CYS A 194 -6.37 -15.26 -14.57
N HIS A 195 -6.18 -16.41 -15.25
CA HIS A 195 -6.87 -16.70 -16.50
C HIS A 195 -8.13 -17.55 -16.29
N GLN A 196 -9.29 -17.00 -16.66
CA GLN A 196 -10.55 -17.72 -16.66
C GLN A 196 -10.95 -18.12 -18.09
N SER A 197 -11.57 -19.29 -18.26
CA SER A 197 -12.21 -19.68 -19.52
C SER A 197 -13.38 -18.74 -19.87
N GLY A 198 -13.52 -18.37 -21.14
CA GLY A 198 -14.63 -17.57 -21.65
C GLY A 198 -14.24 -16.16 -22.09
N THR A 199 -15.17 -15.21 -22.02
CA THR A 199 -15.02 -13.84 -22.58
C THR A 199 -15.25 -12.74 -21.55
N THR A 200 -15.29 -13.11 -20.27
CA THR A 200 -15.68 -12.20 -19.18
C THR A 200 -14.52 -11.37 -18.65
N GLN A 201 -13.29 -11.67 -19.04
CA GLN A 201 -12.08 -10.93 -18.68
C GLN A 201 -11.19 -10.71 -19.91
N TYR A 202 -10.41 -9.63 -19.90
CA TYR A 202 -9.50 -9.28 -20.98
C TYR A 202 -8.45 -10.37 -21.27
N ASN A 203 -7.99 -11.06 -20.22
CA ASN A 203 -7.04 -12.17 -20.32
C ASN A 203 -7.71 -13.55 -20.34
N SER A 204 -9.02 -13.64 -20.56
CA SER A 204 -9.70 -14.94 -20.62
C SER A 204 -9.27 -15.72 -21.86
N TYR A 205 -9.14 -17.04 -21.72
CA TYR A 205 -8.90 -17.92 -22.87
C TYR A 205 -10.24 -18.42 -23.44
N ASN A 206 -10.46 -18.17 -24.73
CA ASN A 206 -11.62 -18.66 -25.48
C ASN A 206 -11.33 -18.93 -26.96
N SER A 207 -10.12 -18.63 -27.43
CA SER A 207 -9.74 -18.76 -28.83
C SER A 207 -9.55 -20.21 -29.24
N GLY A 208 -9.59 -20.46 -30.56
CA GLY A 208 -9.32 -21.75 -31.17
C GLY A 208 -10.05 -22.91 -30.49
N LYS A 209 -9.26 -23.84 -29.96
CA LYS A 209 -9.75 -25.07 -29.32
C LYS A 209 -9.41 -25.16 -27.82
N HIS A 210 -9.17 -24.03 -27.14
CA HIS A 210 -8.82 -24.03 -25.72
C HIS A 210 -9.79 -24.83 -24.85
N ASN A 211 -11.11 -24.69 -25.08
CA ASN A 211 -12.10 -25.44 -24.28
C ASN A 211 -11.99 -26.96 -24.48
N LYS A 212 -11.68 -27.42 -25.71
CA LYS A 212 -11.47 -28.85 -25.98
C LYS A 212 -10.28 -29.36 -25.19
N HIS A 213 -9.13 -28.70 -25.29
CA HIS A 213 -7.89 -29.18 -24.67
C HIS A 213 -7.90 -29.02 -23.15
N VAL A 214 -8.24 -27.84 -22.64
CA VAL A 214 -8.18 -27.54 -21.20
C VAL A 214 -9.30 -28.24 -20.44
N THR A 215 -10.55 -28.09 -20.90
CA THR A 215 -11.72 -28.65 -20.18
C THR A 215 -12.05 -30.07 -20.61
N GLY A 216 -12.03 -30.34 -21.91
CA GLY A 216 -12.45 -31.62 -22.47
C GLY A 216 -11.43 -32.74 -22.31
N GLU A 217 -10.14 -32.42 -22.45
CA GLU A 217 -9.05 -33.40 -22.46
C GLU A 217 -8.12 -33.27 -21.24
N GLY A 218 -8.24 -32.19 -20.46
CA GLY A 218 -7.43 -31.97 -19.25
C GLY A 218 -5.97 -31.62 -19.53
N ILE A 219 -5.67 -31.12 -20.73
CA ILE A 219 -4.32 -30.72 -21.14
C ILE A 219 -3.88 -29.48 -20.37
N GLY A 220 -2.69 -29.55 -19.80
CA GLY A 220 -2.13 -28.46 -18.99
C GLY A 220 -1.70 -27.27 -19.85
N CYS A 221 -1.79 -26.06 -19.30
CA CYS A 221 -1.37 -24.84 -20.01
C CYS A 221 0.09 -24.94 -20.50
N THR A 222 0.95 -25.53 -19.68
CA THR A 222 2.39 -25.65 -19.95
C THR A 222 2.74 -26.68 -21.03
N GLU A 223 1.76 -27.41 -21.56
CA GLU A 223 1.98 -28.30 -22.71
C GLU A 223 2.03 -27.52 -24.03
N CYS A 224 1.43 -26.33 -24.07
CA CYS A 224 1.48 -25.42 -25.21
C CYS A 224 2.22 -24.10 -24.91
N HIS A 225 2.29 -23.69 -23.64
CA HIS A 225 2.93 -22.45 -23.21
C HIS A 225 4.25 -22.70 -22.47
N ASP A 226 5.29 -21.99 -22.90
CA ASP A 226 6.62 -22.01 -22.30
C ASP A 226 6.72 -21.02 -21.14
N THR A 227 6.88 -21.57 -19.93
CA THR A 227 7.06 -20.75 -18.71
C THR A 227 8.34 -19.93 -18.70
N ALA A 228 9.38 -20.32 -19.45
CA ALA A 228 10.61 -19.53 -19.58
C ALA A 228 10.37 -18.23 -20.36
N LYS A 229 9.37 -18.22 -21.26
CA LYS A 229 8.98 -17.03 -22.04
C LYS A 229 8.07 -16.08 -21.26
N LEU A 230 7.42 -16.54 -20.18
CA LEU A 230 6.48 -15.71 -19.40
C LEU A 230 7.15 -14.43 -18.88
N ALA A 231 8.31 -14.54 -18.23
CA ALA A 231 8.98 -13.39 -17.63
C ALA A 231 9.42 -12.32 -18.66
N THR A 232 9.56 -12.70 -19.94
CA THR A 232 10.02 -11.79 -20.99
C THR A 232 8.87 -11.07 -21.69
N TYR A 233 7.75 -11.77 -21.92
CA TYR A 233 6.70 -11.28 -22.80
C TYR A 233 5.32 -11.18 -22.16
N HIS A 234 5.07 -11.87 -21.05
CA HIS A 234 3.69 -12.04 -20.57
C HIS A 234 3.15 -10.81 -19.83
N PHE A 235 4.03 -9.98 -19.30
CA PHE A 235 3.64 -8.90 -18.39
C PHE A 235 3.71 -7.50 -19.00
N ASN A 236 4.22 -7.31 -20.23
CA ASN A 236 4.56 -5.96 -20.71
C ASN A 236 3.35 -5.10 -21.05
N ASP A 237 2.20 -5.70 -21.37
CA ASP A 237 1.00 -5.00 -21.79
C ASP A 237 -0.16 -5.02 -20.78
N LEU A 238 0.12 -5.31 -19.49
CA LEU A 238 -0.88 -5.33 -18.40
C LEU A 238 -1.63 -3.99 -18.20
N HIS A 239 -1.06 -2.88 -18.66
CA HIS A 239 -1.67 -1.56 -18.65
C HIS A 239 -2.67 -1.34 -19.81
N THR A 240 -2.84 -2.35 -20.66
CA THR A 240 -3.77 -2.32 -21.80
C THR A 240 -4.87 -3.35 -21.61
N THR A 241 -6.05 -3.07 -22.18
CA THR A 241 -7.14 -4.05 -22.26
C THR A 241 -6.92 -5.10 -23.34
N GLY A 242 -5.90 -4.93 -24.19
CA GLY A 242 -5.63 -5.79 -25.34
C GLY A 242 -4.93 -7.09 -24.98
N MET A 243 -4.02 -7.08 -24.01
CA MET A 243 -3.29 -8.27 -23.50
C MET A 243 -2.85 -9.23 -24.63
N SER A 244 -2.26 -8.63 -25.67
CA SER A 244 -2.01 -9.19 -26.98
C SER A 244 -0.79 -10.11 -27.04
N GLU A 245 0.09 -10.07 -26.03
CA GLU A 245 1.37 -10.78 -26.02
C GLU A 245 1.25 -12.27 -25.66
N SER A 246 0.05 -12.77 -25.30
CA SER A 246 -0.15 -14.16 -24.87
C SER A 246 0.42 -15.20 -25.84
N HIS A 247 0.34 -14.95 -27.15
CA HIS A 247 0.86 -15.83 -28.20
C HIS A 247 2.40 -15.97 -28.20
N LEU A 248 3.14 -15.00 -27.66
CA LEU A 248 4.61 -15.04 -27.57
C LEU A 248 5.11 -16.10 -26.58
N THR A 249 4.21 -16.60 -25.74
CA THR A 249 4.52 -17.64 -24.77
C THR A 249 4.33 -19.05 -25.33
N ILE A 250 3.86 -19.22 -26.56
CA ILE A 250 3.68 -20.54 -27.17
C ILE A 250 5.05 -21.22 -27.38
N ILE A 251 5.12 -22.54 -27.14
CA ILE A 251 6.34 -23.33 -27.35
C ILE A 251 6.75 -23.34 -28.83
N ASP A 252 8.06 -23.36 -29.11
CA ASP A 252 8.56 -23.32 -30.49
C ASP A 252 8.11 -24.54 -31.31
N ALA A 253 7.98 -25.70 -30.67
CA ALA A 253 7.51 -26.93 -31.29
C ALA A 253 6.09 -26.83 -31.85
N ALA A 254 5.29 -25.85 -31.42
CA ALA A 254 3.95 -25.63 -31.95
C ALA A 254 3.93 -24.92 -33.32
N ASN A 255 5.08 -24.45 -33.81
CA ASN A 255 5.23 -23.72 -35.08
C ASN A 255 4.13 -22.67 -35.29
N TYR A 256 3.86 -21.88 -34.25
CA TYR A 256 2.80 -20.88 -34.28
C TYR A 256 3.13 -19.75 -35.26
N THR A 257 2.20 -19.44 -36.16
CA THR A 257 2.33 -18.36 -37.14
C THR A 257 1.42 -17.19 -36.77
N GLY A 258 1.97 -16.19 -36.06
CA GLY A 258 1.20 -15.04 -35.56
C GLY A 258 0.44 -14.24 -36.62
N ALA A 259 0.89 -14.25 -37.88
CA ALA A 259 0.18 -13.59 -38.99
C ALA A 259 -1.16 -14.24 -39.36
N SER A 260 -1.31 -15.54 -39.11
CA SER A 260 -2.52 -16.31 -39.45
C SER A 260 -3.26 -16.83 -38.21
N GLY A 261 -2.59 -16.85 -37.05
CA GLY A 261 -3.14 -17.38 -35.81
C GLY A 261 -3.27 -18.90 -35.83
N ASN A 262 -2.36 -19.62 -36.51
CA ASN A 262 -2.40 -21.07 -36.63
C ASN A 262 -1.21 -21.74 -35.94
N CYS A 263 -1.38 -22.98 -35.52
CA CYS A 263 -0.33 -23.86 -35.01
C CYS A 263 -0.22 -25.16 -35.81
N THR A 264 0.98 -25.73 -35.85
CA THR A 264 1.27 -27.06 -36.42
C THR A 264 2.15 -27.82 -35.45
N ILE A 265 1.57 -28.84 -34.80
CA ILE A 265 2.20 -29.57 -33.70
C ILE A 265 1.81 -31.05 -33.71
N ASN A 266 2.75 -31.91 -33.30
CA ASN A 266 2.44 -33.28 -32.95
C ASN A 266 2.28 -33.38 -31.43
N CYS A 267 1.10 -33.76 -30.96
CA CYS A 267 0.82 -33.88 -29.53
C CYS A 267 -0.04 -35.11 -29.25
N HIS A 268 0.29 -35.87 -28.20
CA HIS A 268 -0.40 -37.10 -27.81
C HIS A 268 -0.57 -38.15 -28.93
N GLY A 269 0.38 -38.21 -29.87
CA GLY A 269 0.33 -39.13 -31.01
C GLY A 269 -0.52 -38.64 -32.20
N GLU A 270 -1.16 -37.48 -32.09
CA GLU A 270 -1.95 -36.85 -33.14
C GLU A 270 -1.17 -35.69 -33.79
N SER A 271 -1.26 -35.60 -35.12
CA SER A 271 -0.66 -34.51 -35.88
C SER A 271 -1.70 -33.42 -36.14
N HIS A 272 -1.41 -32.20 -35.70
CA HIS A 272 -2.22 -31.01 -35.95
C HIS A 272 -1.54 -30.18 -37.04
N SER A 273 -2.28 -29.82 -38.08
CA SER A 273 -1.74 -29.02 -39.20
C SER A 273 -2.60 -27.80 -39.46
N SER A 274 -1.99 -26.61 -39.32
CA SER A 274 -2.67 -25.33 -39.55
C SER A 274 -3.95 -25.14 -38.71
N GLU A 275 -3.97 -25.65 -37.49
CA GLU A 275 -5.13 -25.49 -36.59
C GLU A 275 -5.21 -24.08 -36.04
N SER A 276 -6.41 -23.53 -35.90
CA SER A 276 -6.61 -22.18 -35.35
C SER A 276 -6.33 -22.13 -33.85
N TRP A 277 -5.60 -21.10 -33.42
CA TRP A 277 -5.35 -20.78 -32.02
C TRP A 277 -6.48 -20.00 -31.35
#